data_AF-A0A7X2TGJ7-F1
#
_entry.id   AF-A0A7X2TGJ7-F1
#
_cell.length_a   1.000
_cell.length_b   1.000
_cell.length_c   1.000
_cell.angle_alpha   90.00
_cell.angle_beta   90.00
_cell.angle_gamma   90.00
#
_symmetry.space_group_name_H-M   'P 1'
#
loop_
_entity.id
_entity.type
_entity.pdbx_description
1 polymer ?
#
loop_
_entity_poly.entity_id
_entity_poly.type
_entity_poly.pdbx_seq_one_letter_code
_entity_poly.pdbx_strand_id
1 'polypeptide(L)'
;MKKIKDKVKALELLQQRDSNPKITCQWIADQCGYSRKQIERLSTERKEKDTSAILTHGNTGRKPATTASDQEIGYLEELKKTYPSITIAQFRDIYLEDVIRNKD
;
A
#
# COMPACT_ATOMS: atom_id res chain seq x y z
N MET A 1 10.64 -21.64 6.51
CA MET A 1 9.68 -21.33 5.41
C MET A 1 8.73 -20.23 5.88
N LYS A 2 8.56 -19.13 5.12
CA LYS A 2 7.52 -18.13 5.41
C LYS A 2 6.16 -18.74 5.06
N LYS A 3 5.28 -18.91 6.05
CA LYS A 3 3.88 -19.28 5.78
C LYS A 3 3.23 -18.14 5.00
N ILE A 4 2.55 -18.46 3.91
CA ILE A 4 1.76 -17.48 3.14
C ILE A 4 0.59 -17.04 4.05
N LYS A 5 0.39 -15.73 4.14
CA LYS A 5 -0.66 -15.13 4.97
C LYS A 5 -1.94 -15.00 4.18
N ASP A 6 -3.01 -15.63 4.68
CA ASP A 6 -4.33 -15.59 4.06
C ASP A 6 -5.30 -14.79 4.91
N LYS A 7 -5.51 -13.52 4.54
CA LYS A 7 -6.35 -12.58 5.29
C LYS A 7 -7.84 -12.91 5.17
N VAL A 8 -8.27 -13.45 4.03
CA VAL A 8 -9.67 -13.83 3.78
C VAL A 8 -10.03 -14.99 4.69
N LYS A 9 -9.25 -16.07 4.64
CA LYS A 9 -9.43 -17.24 5.51
C LYS A 9 -9.39 -16.88 6.99
N ALA A 10 -8.50 -15.97 7.40
CA ALA A 10 -8.44 -15.51 8.79
C ALA A 10 -9.74 -14.84 9.25
N LEU A 11 -10.38 -14.03 8.40
CA LEU A 11 -11.62 -13.33 8.72
C LEU A 11 -12.83 -14.28 8.74
N GLU A 12 -12.88 -15.24 7.81
CA GLU A 12 -13.91 -16.29 7.80
C GLU A 12 -13.87 -17.15 9.08
N LEU A 13 -12.67 -17.59 9.49
CA LEU A 13 -12.52 -18.39 10.71
C LEU A 13 -12.81 -17.57 11.97
N LEU A 14 -12.50 -16.27 11.97
CA LEU A 14 -12.89 -15.36 13.05
C LEU A 14 -14.41 -15.20 13.15
N GLN A 15 -15.12 -15.17 12.02
CA GLN A 15 -16.58 -15.14 12.00
C GLN A 15 -17.18 -16.45 12.54
N GLN A 16 -16.62 -17.60 12.15
CA GLN A 16 -17.07 -18.91 12.66
C GLN A 16 -16.84 -19.03 14.18
N ARG A 17 -15.77 -18.43 14.69
CA ARG A 17 -15.47 -18.40 16.13
C ARG A 17 -16.57 -17.74 16.95
N ASP A 18 -17.24 -16.72 16.41
CA ASP A 18 -18.31 -16.00 17.12
C ASP A 18 -19.47 -16.95 17.50
N SER A 19 -19.67 -18.03 16.73
CA SER A 19 -20.68 -19.07 17.01
C SER A 19 -20.11 -20.38 17.57
N ASN A 20 -18.77 -20.53 17.63
CA ASN A 20 -18.13 -21.76 18.08
C ASN A 20 -16.96 -21.47 19.04
N PRO A 21 -17.16 -21.66 20.37
CA PRO A 21 -16.15 -21.36 21.38
C PRO A 21 -14.94 -22.30 21.35
N LYS A 22 -14.97 -23.40 20.58
CA LYS A 22 -13.82 -24.30 20.41
C LYS A 22 -12.76 -23.73 19.46
N ILE A 23 -13.11 -22.76 18.63
CA ILE A 23 -12.19 -22.12 17.70
C ILE A 23 -11.34 -21.12 18.48
N THR A 24 -10.02 -21.31 18.52
CA THR A 24 -9.11 -20.40 19.24
C THR A 24 -8.30 -19.55 18.27
N CYS A 25 -7.85 -18.36 18.71
CA CYS A 25 -6.95 -17.52 17.91
C CYS A 25 -5.65 -18.25 17.52
N GLN A 26 -5.19 -19.17 18.36
CA GLN A 26 -4.02 -20.01 18.08
C GLN A 26 -4.30 -20.96 16.92
N TRP A 27 -5.43 -21.66 16.97
CA TRP A 27 -5.82 -22.57 15.89
C TRP A 27 -6.00 -21.82 14.56
N ILE A 28 -6.65 -20.64 14.58
CA ILE A 28 -6.79 -19.81 13.37
C ILE A 28 -5.42 -19.43 12.81
N ALA A 29 -4.50 -18.95 13.66
CA ALA A 29 -3.15 -18.58 13.28
C ALA A 29 -2.41 -19.72 12.55
N ASP A 30 -2.58 -20.95 13.03
CA ASP A 30 -1.99 -22.15 12.41
C ASP A 30 -2.59 -22.44 11.02
N GLN A 31 -3.87 -22.10 10.79
CA GLN A 31 -4.58 -22.32 9.53
C GLN A 31 -4.30 -21.29 8.43
N CYS A 32 -3.91 -20.06 8.77
CA CYS A 32 -3.81 -18.94 7.82
C CYS A 32 -2.43 -18.25 7.79
N GLY A 33 -1.44 -18.78 8.51
CA GLY A 33 -0.05 -18.29 8.45
C GLY A 33 0.22 -16.97 9.17
N TYR A 34 -0.75 -16.48 9.95
CA TYR A 34 -0.59 -15.32 10.82
C TYR A 34 -0.05 -15.73 12.21
N SER A 35 0.48 -14.77 12.96
CA SER A 35 0.73 -15.00 14.39
C SER A 35 -0.56 -14.85 15.19
N ARG A 36 -0.64 -15.50 16.36
CA ARG A 36 -1.76 -15.35 17.29
C ARG A 36 -2.09 -13.88 17.59
N LYS A 37 -1.08 -13.05 17.86
CA LYS A 37 -1.26 -11.60 18.10
C LYS A 37 -1.86 -10.87 16.89
N GLN A 38 -1.52 -11.29 15.67
CA GLN A 38 -2.13 -10.71 14.46
C GLN A 38 -3.61 -11.09 14.34
N ILE A 39 -3.98 -12.33 14.70
CA ILE A 39 -5.38 -12.76 14.75
C ILE A 39 -6.17 -12.01 15.83
N GLU A 40 -5.61 -11.80 17.01
CA GLU A 40 -6.23 -11.01 18.08
C GLU A 40 -6.48 -9.56 17.62
N ARG A 41 -5.51 -8.94 16.94
CA ARG A 41 -5.70 -7.59 16.36
C ARG A 41 -6.79 -7.56 15.30
N LEU A 42 -6.80 -8.52 14.36
CA LEU A 42 -7.85 -8.63 13.34
C LEU A 42 -9.23 -8.86 13.97
N SER A 43 -9.29 -9.62 15.06
CA SER A 43 -10.52 -9.84 15.81
C SER A 43 -11.05 -8.56 16.45
N THR A 44 -10.17 -7.69 16.96
CA THR A 44 -10.59 -6.39 17.49
C THR A 44 -11.06 -5.49 16.34
N GLU A 45 -10.34 -5.47 15.22
CA GLU A 45 -10.69 -4.66 14.05
C GLU A 45 -12.07 -5.03 13.47
N ARG A 46 -12.44 -6.33 13.44
CA ARG A 46 -13.79 -6.79 13.04
C ARG A 46 -14.93 -6.26 13.91
N LYS A 47 -14.67 -5.82 15.14
CA LYS A 47 -15.72 -5.23 15.99
C LYS A 47 -16.09 -3.81 15.54
N GLU A 48 -15.17 -3.15 14.84
CA GLU A 48 -15.29 -1.74 14.46
C GLU A 48 -15.55 -1.55 12.97
N LYS A 49 -15.17 -2.53 12.13
CA LYS A 49 -15.21 -2.43 10.67
C LYS A 49 -15.79 -3.68 10.03
N ASP A 50 -16.48 -3.47 8.92
CA ASP A 50 -16.94 -4.57 8.06
C ASP A 50 -15.77 -5.32 7.42
N THR A 51 -15.99 -6.61 7.12
CA THR A 51 -15.01 -7.49 6.48
C THR A 51 -14.47 -6.90 5.17
N SER A 52 -15.31 -6.28 4.34
CA SER A 52 -14.91 -5.63 3.08
C SER A 52 -13.96 -4.44 3.31
N ALA A 53 -14.22 -3.63 4.33
CA ALA A 53 -13.37 -2.51 4.71
C ALA A 53 -12.01 -2.99 5.24
N ILE A 54 -11.99 -4.10 6.00
CA ILE A 54 -10.75 -4.70 6.50
C ILE A 54 -9.92 -5.30 5.36
N LEU A 55 -10.55 -5.93 4.37
CA LEU A 55 -9.86 -6.49 3.21
C LEU A 55 -9.28 -5.40 2.29
N THR A 56 -9.92 -4.24 2.24
CA THR A 56 -9.45 -3.11 1.45
C THR A 56 -8.21 -2.47 2.09
N HIS A 57 -7.14 -2.29 1.33
CA HIS A 57 -5.96 -1.59 1.82
C HIS A 57 -6.29 -0.11 2.09
N GLY A 58 -5.76 0.48 3.17
CA GLY A 58 -6.06 1.86 3.55
C GLY A 58 -5.64 2.93 2.53
N ASN A 59 -4.75 2.57 1.60
CA ASN A 59 -4.32 3.43 0.49
C ASN A 59 -4.97 3.06 -0.85
N THR A 60 -5.89 2.10 -0.91
CA THR A 60 -6.63 1.81 -2.15
C THR A 60 -7.35 3.08 -2.60
N GLY A 61 -7.13 3.48 -3.86
CA GLY A 61 -7.72 4.68 -4.44
C GLY A 61 -7.07 6.01 -4.01
N ARG A 62 -6.02 5.98 -3.17
CA ARG A 62 -5.27 7.18 -2.76
C ARG A 62 -3.94 7.24 -3.49
N LYS A 63 -3.67 8.35 -4.17
CA LYS A 63 -2.33 8.64 -4.69
C LYS A 63 -1.40 8.93 -3.51
N PRO A 64 -0.17 8.38 -3.49
CA PRO A 64 0.85 8.80 -2.54
C PRO A 64 1.03 10.31 -2.56
N ALA A 65 1.31 10.93 -1.42
CA ALA A 65 1.60 12.37 -1.35
C ALA A 65 2.82 12.78 -2.20
N THR A 66 3.70 11.83 -2.51
CA THR A 66 4.88 11.99 -3.35
C THR A 66 4.59 11.79 -4.85
N THR A 67 3.33 11.65 -5.24
CA THR A 67 2.98 11.52 -6.66
C THR A 67 3.18 12.88 -7.32
N ALA A 68 3.91 12.91 -8.44
CA ALA A 68 4.06 14.11 -9.24
C ALA A 68 2.68 14.63 -9.67
N SER A 69 2.51 15.94 -9.60
CA SER A 69 1.36 16.66 -10.15
C SER A 69 1.31 16.54 -11.67
N ASP A 70 0.13 16.73 -12.24
CA ASP A 70 -0.05 16.67 -13.70
C ASP A 70 0.81 17.74 -14.42
N GLN A 71 1.07 18.88 -13.75
CA GLN A 71 1.97 19.92 -14.25
C GLN A 71 3.43 19.44 -14.28
N GLU A 72 3.91 18.79 -13.22
CA GLU A 72 5.26 18.22 -13.17
C GLU A 72 5.44 17.13 -14.24
N ILE A 73 4.42 16.29 -14.46
CA ILE A 73 4.43 15.27 -15.52
C ILE A 73 4.49 15.94 -16.89
N GLY A 74 3.63 16.92 -17.16
CA GLY A 74 3.60 17.62 -18.45
C GLY A 74 4.92 18.33 -18.76
N TYR A 75 5.56 18.93 -17.76
CA TYR A 75 6.88 19.54 -17.94
C TYR A 75 7.94 18.52 -18.37
N LEU A 76 7.95 17.34 -17.74
CA LEU A 76 8.88 16.26 -18.10
C LEU A 76 8.62 15.71 -19.50
N GLU A 77 7.35 15.61 -19.91
CA GLU A 77 6.97 15.14 -21.25
C GLU A 77 7.44 16.10 -22.35
N GLU A 78 7.18 17.41 -22.21
CA GLU A 78 7.63 18.40 -23.20
C GLU A 78 9.15 18.45 -23.31
N LEU A 79 9.84 18.42 -22.17
CA LEU A 79 11.30 18.47 -22.16
C LEU A 79 11.91 17.22 -22.82
N LYS A 80 11.31 16.04 -22.62
CA LYS A 80 11.73 14.81 -23.31
C LYS A 80 11.52 14.85 -24.81
N LYS A 81 10.57 15.64 -25.33
CA LYS A 81 10.43 15.85 -26.78
C LYS A 81 11.60 16.63 -27.34
N THR A 82 12.04 17.68 -26.64
CA THR A 82 13.22 18.47 -27.03
C THR A 82 14.51 17.66 -26.90
N TYR A 83 14.59 16.81 -25.87
CA TYR A 83 15.78 16.03 -25.54
C TYR A 83 15.45 14.53 -25.38
N PRO A 84 15.25 13.79 -26.48
CA PRO A 84 14.79 12.39 -26.40
C PRO A 84 15.79 11.46 -25.72
N SER A 85 17.10 11.72 -25.89
CA SER A 85 18.18 10.83 -25.45
C SER A 85 18.81 11.19 -24.09
N ILE A 86 18.36 12.25 -23.41
CA ILE A 86 18.99 12.64 -22.13
C ILE A 86 18.60 11.72 -20.98
N THR A 87 19.52 11.48 -20.07
CA THR A 87 19.25 10.77 -18.81
C THR A 87 18.53 11.68 -17.81
N ILE A 88 17.89 11.08 -16.80
CA ILE A 88 17.25 11.85 -15.70
C ILE A 88 18.29 12.69 -14.93
N ALA A 89 19.52 12.21 -14.81
CA ALA A 89 20.59 12.97 -14.14
C ALA A 89 20.93 14.26 -14.92
N GLN A 90 21.15 14.14 -16.23
CA GLN A 90 21.40 15.29 -17.10
C GLN A 90 20.22 16.26 -17.11
N PHE A 91 18.99 15.75 -17.06
CA PHE A 91 17.81 16.60 -16.89
C PHE A 91 17.86 17.40 -15.58
N ARG A 92 18.14 16.73 -14.46
CA ARG A 92 18.22 17.41 -13.16
C ARG A 92 19.26 18.53 -13.19
N ASP A 93 20.39 18.28 -13.83
CA ASP A 93 21.47 19.28 -13.95
C ASP A 93 21.02 20.47 -14.80
N ILE A 94 20.37 20.24 -15.96
CA ILE A 94 19.77 21.30 -16.79
C ILE A 94 18.74 22.12 -16.00
N TYR A 95 17.84 21.47 -15.27
CA TYR A 95 16.81 22.16 -14.49
C TYR A 95 17.41 23.03 -13.37
N LEU A 96 18.44 22.52 -12.68
CA LEU A 96 19.11 23.26 -11.61
C LEU A 96 19.81 24.50 -12.16
N GLU A 97 20.50 24.39 -13.29
CA GLU A 97 21.15 25.55 -13.93
C GLU A 97 20.11 26.52 -14.50
N ASP A 98 19.25 26.06 -15.41
CA ASP A 98 18.43 26.94 -16.25
C ASP A 98 17.19 27.51 -15.54
N VAL A 99 16.64 26.80 -14.54
CA VAL A 99 15.37 27.18 -13.89
C VAL A 99 15.59 27.67 -12.46
N ILE A 100 16.52 27.07 -11.71
CA ILE A 100 16.74 27.41 -10.30
C ILE A 100 17.82 28.48 -10.15
N ARG A 101 18.96 28.32 -10.82
CA ARG A 101 20.14 29.20 -10.66
C ARG A 101 20.09 30.41 -11.58
N ASN A 102 19.63 30.24 -12.82
CA ASN A 102 19.50 31.31 -13.80
C ASN A 102 18.14 32.02 -13.69
N LYS A 103 17.84 32.54 -12.49
CA LYS A 103 16.68 33.40 -12.27
C LYS A 103 17.10 34.85 -12.46
N ASP A 104 16.89 35.36 -13.67
CA ASP A 104 16.78 36.81 -13.89
C ASP A 104 15.61 37.40 -13.10
#